data_AF-A0A246AIJ2-F1
#
_entry.id   AF-A0A246AIJ2-F1
#
_cell.length_a   1.000
_cell.length_b   1.000
_cell.length_c   1.000
_cell.angle_alpha   90.00
_cell.angle_beta   90.00
_cell.angle_gamma   90.00
#
_symmetry.space_group_name_H-M   'P 1'
#
loop_
_entity.id
_entity.type
_entity.pdbx_description
1 polymer ?
#
loop_
_entity_poly.entity_id
_entity_poly.type
_entity_poly.pdbx_seq_one_letter_code
_entity_poly.pdbx_strand_id
1 'polypeptide(L)'
;MKTLLSFVLFLSFTLFQSQLKKVGVVDFYNWTANDGVHYQFILAAGDVAGLDVEQPAVVRVRYSTDGGVSYRLVEFDATLRFMTDKNNSENLIAYLNGASTAKIIENATGYTPDNFVLYYTKSGNFIKGFQADHNEMAKSEVEYAKVYMTPSSTAEQLRNLIRLYYKSTDPLYRDLMVYAAQYD
;
A
#
# COMPACT_ATOMS: atom_id res chain seq x y z
N MET A 1 -41.99 29.60 31.12
CA MET A 1 -41.82 28.44 30.19
C MET A 1 -40.33 28.17 30.05
N LYS A 2 -39.92 26.91 30.24
CA LYS A 2 -38.51 26.48 30.30
C LYS A 2 -37.91 26.45 28.90
N THR A 3 -36.88 27.24 28.63
CA THR A 3 -36.04 27.10 27.43
C THR A 3 -35.06 25.96 27.65
N LEU A 4 -35.31 24.83 27.00
CA LEU A 4 -34.42 23.68 27.02
C LEU A 4 -33.31 23.93 26.00
N LEU A 5 -32.12 24.28 26.49
CA LEU A 5 -30.90 24.38 25.68
C LEU A 5 -30.48 22.95 25.31
N SER A 6 -30.80 22.52 24.10
CA SER A 6 -30.39 21.21 23.60
C SER A 6 -28.96 21.31 23.07
N PHE A 7 -27.99 20.89 23.90
CA PHE A 7 -26.62 20.62 23.47
C PHE A 7 -26.66 19.34 22.62
N VAL A 8 -26.77 19.49 21.30
CA VAL A 8 -26.55 18.38 20.36
C VAL A 8 -25.05 18.14 20.31
N LEU A 9 -24.59 17.25 21.18
CA LEU A 9 -23.24 16.70 21.18
C LEU A 9 -23.09 15.87 19.89
N PHE A 10 -22.52 16.48 18.84
CA PHE A 10 -22.03 15.76 17.66
C PHE A 10 -20.81 14.92 18.08
N LEU A 11 -21.08 13.76 18.69
CA LEU A 11 -20.14 12.65 18.76
C LEU A 11 -20.03 12.06 17.35
N SER A 12 -19.25 12.72 16.49
CA SER A 12 -18.70 12.07 15.31
C SER A 12 -17.69 11.03 15.79
N PHE A 13 -18.20 9.87 16.21
CA PHE A 13 -17.40 8.66 16.25
C PHE A 13 -16.94 8.42 14.82
N THR A 14 -15.68 8.76 14.54
CA THR A 14 -14.97 8.25 13.36
C THR A 14 -14.82 6.74 13.54
N LEU A 15 -15.89 6.02 13.23
CA LEU A 15 -15.84 4.60 12.96
C LEU A 15 -14.92 4.43 11.73
N PHE A 16 -14.14 3.36 11.74
CA PHE A 16 -13.09 3.01 10.76
C PHE A 16 -11.69 3.56 11.06
N GLN A 17 -11.08 3.02 12.12
CA GLN A 17 -9.75 2.47 11.96
C GLN A 17 -9.86 0.96 12.14
N SER A 18 -10.25 0.25 11.07
CA SER A 18 -9.96 -1.18 10.98
C SER A 18 -8.45 -1.31 10.79
N GLN A 19 -7.69 -1.06 11.85
CA GLN A 19 -6.26 -1.38 11.89
C GLN A 19 -6.12 -2.87 11.54
N LEU A 20 -5.17 -3.20 10.65
CA LEU A 20 -4.89 -4.58 10.27
C LEU A 20 -4.69 -5.42 11.54
N LYS A 21 -5.61 -6.35 11.81
CA LYS A 21 -5.62 -7.13 13.07
C LYS A 21 -4.38 -8.01 13.25
N LYS A 22 -3.67 -8.29 12.15
CA LYS A 22 -2.42 -9.03 12.08
C LYS A 22 -1.82 -8.81 10.68
N VAL A 23 -0.58 -8.35 10.60
CA VAL A 23 0.13 -8.18 9.32
C VAL A 23 0.64 -9.54 8.85
N GLY A 24 0.20 -9.98 7.69
CA GLY A 24 0.57 -11.26 7.08
C GLY A 24 1.38 -11.12 5.80
N VAL A 25 1.31 -9.96 5.14
CA VAL A 25 2.07 -9.65 3.93
C VAL A 25 2.71 -8.28 4.10
N VAL A 26 4.02 -8.19 3.87
CA VAL A 26 4.75 -6.93 3.74
C VAL A 26 5.71 -7.03 2.57
N ASP A 27 5.49 -6.20 1.56
CA ASP A 27 6.36 -6.12 0.39
C ASP A 27 6.71 -4.68 0.06
N PHE A 28 7.84 -4.50 -0.64
CA PHE A 28 8.37 -3.20 -1.04
C PHE A 28 8.58 -3.14 -2.53
N TYR A 29 8.30 -1.99 -3.12
CA TYR A 29 8.39 -1.79 -4.55
C TYR A 29 8.87 -0.39 -4.90
N ASN A 30 9.23 -0.22 -6.16
CA ASN A 30 9.52 1.05 -6.76
C ASN A 30 9.06 1.09 -8.22
N TRP A 31 8.76 2.29 -8.71
CA TRP A 31 8.50 2.54 -10.12
C TRP A 31 8.93 3.96 -10.48
N THR A 32 9.05 4.22 -11.78
CA THR A 32 9.29 5.56 -12.32
C THR A 32 8.12 5.91 -13.21
N ALA A 33 7.43 7.00 -12.91
CA ALA A 33 6.32 7.46 -13.74
C ALA A 33 6.84 8.16 -15.00
N ASN A 34 5.94 8.42 -15.96
CA ASN A 34 6.27 9.03 -17.24
C ASN A 34 6.83 10.45 -17.12
N ASP A 35 6.55 11.15 -16.01
CA ASP A 35 7.11 12.46 -15.67
C ASP A 35 8.54 12.39 -15.11
N GLY A 36 9.11 11.19 -14.98
CA GLY A 36 10.44 10.94 -14.45
C GLY A 36 10.51 10.92 -12.92
N VAL A 37 9.40 11.08 -12.22
CA VAL A 37 9.38 11.01 -10.76
C VAL A 37 9.54 9.55 -10.31
N HIS A 38 10.47 9.35 -9.38
CA HIS A 38 10.71 8.05 -8.76
C HIS A 38 9.85 7.88 -7.52
N TYR A 39 9.10 6.79 -7.49
CA TYR A 39 8.22 6.42 -6.40
C TYR A 39 8.67 5.10 -5.79
N GLN A 40 8.47 4.99 -4.49
CA GLN A 40 8.69 3.77 -3.74
C GLN A 40 7.46 3.54 -2.88
N PHE A 41 7.05 2.29 -2.70
CA PHE A 41 5.93 1.99 -1.82
C PHE A 41 6.17 0.74 -0.98
N ILE A 42 5.55 0.76 0.20
CA ILE A 42 5.36 -0.41 1.05
C ILE A 42 3.89 -0.81 0.97
N LEU A 43 3.66 -2.09 0.73
CA LEU A 43 2.37 -2.75 0.86
C LEU A 43 2.35 -3.50 2.20
N ALA A 44 1.34 -3.26 3.03
CA ALA A 44 1.07 -4.08 4.21
C ALA A 44 -0.36 -4.60 4.13
N ALA A 45 -0.55 -5.91 4.28
CA ALA A 45 -1.88 -6.52 4.28
C ALA A 45 -2.01 -7.58 5.37
N GLY A 46 -3.26 -7.97 5.64
CA GLY A 46 -3.56 -9.09 6.53
C GLY A 46 -3.08 -10.44 6.01
N ASP A 47 -3.27 -11.49 6.80
CA ASP A 47 -3.09 -12.88 6.34
C ASP A 47 -3.95 -13.15 5.10
N VAL A 48 -3.38 -13.84 4.12
CA VAL A 48 -4.11 -14.22 2.89
C VAL A 48 -5.12 -15.32 3.22
N ALA A 49 -6.41 -14.99 3.12
CA ALA A 49 -7.50 -15.90 3.46
C ALA A 49 -7.82 -16.93 2.36
N GLY A 50 -7.30 -16.75 1.14
CA GLY A 50 -7.52 -17.63 0.01
C GLY A 50 -7.32 -16.91 -1.32
N LEU A 51 -7.45 -17.66 -2.42
CA LEU A 51 -7.49 -17.09 -3.77
C LEU A 51 -8.87 -16.47 -4.03
N ASP A 52 -8.89 -15.39 -4.81
CA ASP A 52 -10.06 -14.60 -5.18
C ASP A 52 -10.85 -14.00 -4.00
N VAL A 53 -10.18 -13.87 -2.85
CA VAL A 53 -10.71 -13.17 -1.67
C VAL A 53 -10.05 -11.81 -1.57
N GLU A 54 -10.85 -10.75 -1.50
CA GLU A 54 -10.34 -9.41 -1.21
C GLU A 54 -10.01 -9.28 0.27
N GLN A 55 -8.82 -8.76 0.55
CA GLN A 55 -8.37 -8.46 1.91
C GLN A 55 -7.98 -6.99 2.04
N PRO A 56 -8.27 -6.35 3.18
CA PRO A 56 -7.78 -5.01 3.45
C PRO A 56 -6.26 -4.95 3.41
N ALA A 57 -5.76 -3.88 2.81
CA ALA A 57 -4.36 -3.53 2.74
C ALA A 57 -4.19 -2.04 3.02
N VAL A 58 -2.98 -1.66 3.41
CA VAL A 58 -2.54 -0.27 3.57
C VAL A 58 -1.28 -0.10 2.72
N VAL A 59 -1.25 0.97 1.95
CA VAL A 59 -0.10 1.33 1.12
C VAL A 59 0.44 2.66 1.59
N ARG A 60 1.76 2.75 1.79
CA ARG A 60 2.46 4.04 1.92
C ARG A 60 3.36 4.26 0.72
N VAL A 61 3.21 5.41 0.08
CA VAL A 61 4.04 5.82 -1.05
C VAL A 61 4.96 6.95 -0.64
N ARG A 62 6.25 6.77 -0.92
CA ARG A 62 7.33 7.72 -0.70
C ARG A 62 7.88 8.16 -2.04
N TYR A 63 7.98 9.46 -2.27
CA TYR A 63 8.46 10.01 -3.53
C TYR A 63 9.10 11.38 -3.34
N SER A 64 9.84 11.84 -4.35
CA SER A 64 10.47 13.16 -4.36
C SER A 64 10.31 13.79 -5.73
N THR A 65 9.87 15.05 -5.77
CA THR A 65 9.74 15.83 -7.01
C THR A 65 10.91 16.79 -7.22
N ASP A 66 11.90 16.77 -6.34
CA ASP A 66 13.03 17.72 -6.29
C ASP A 66 14.39 17.00 -6.32
N GLY A 67 14.44 15.82 -6.93
CA GLY A 67 15.69 15.06 -7.09
C GLY A 67 16.23 14.46 -5.79
N GLY A 68 15.38 14.23 -4.79
CA GLY A 68 15.71 13.59 -3.52
C GLY A 68 16.08 14.56 -2.39
N VAL A 69 15.92 15.87 -2.58
CA VAL A 69 16.18 16.88 -1.55
C VAL A 69 15.14 16.80 -0.43
N SER A 70 13.87 16.66 -0.79
CA SER A 70 12.78 16.41 0.14
C SER A 70 11.97 15.21 -0.29
N TYR A 71 11.43 14.50 0.71
CA TYR A 71 10.55 13.36 0.48
C TYR A 71 9.15 13.70 0.94
N ARG A 72 8.21 13.20 0.15
CA ARG A 72 6.79 13.23 0.40
C ARG A 72 6.35 11.83 0.78
N LEU A 73 5.41 11.75 1.72
CA LEU A 73 4.86 10.48 2.19
C LEU A 73 3.34 10.58 2.27
N VAL A 74 2.69 9.61 1.66
CA VAL A 74 1.22 9.48 1.64
C VAL A 74 0.83 8.07 2.03
N GLU A 75 -0.37 7.91 2.57
CA GLU A 75 -0.95 6.64 2.98
C GLU A 75 -2.34 6.51 2.38
N PHE A 76 -2.70 5.34 1.86
CA PHE A 76 -4.07 5.05 1.47
C PHE A 76 -4.45 3.61 1.81
N ASP A 77 -5.74 3.43 2.10
CA ASP A 77 -6.34 2.11 2.20
C ASP A 77 -6.42 1.48 0.80
N ALA A 78 -6.31 0.16 0.74
CA ALA A 78 -6.39 -0.60 -0.50
C ALA A 78 -7.04 -1.97 -0.26
N THR A 79 -7.42 -2.63 -1.35
CA THR A 79 -7.75 -4.06 -1.33
C THR A 79 -6.71 -4.85 -2.08
N LEU A 80 -6.27 -5.96 -1.48
CA LEU A 80 -5.38 -6.93 -2.11
C LEU A 80 -6.17 -8.18 -2.46
N ARG A 81 -5.98 -8.72 -3.67
CA ARG A 81 -6.61 -9.97 -4.09
C ARG A 81 -5.66 -10.78 -4.94
N PHE A 82 -5.44 -12.05 -4.58
CA PHE A 82 -4.64 -12.98 -5.37
C PHE A 82 -5.52 -13.83 -6.27
N MET A 83 -5.13 -14.00 -7.53
CA MET A 83 -5.79 -14.88 -8.50
C MET A 83 -4.74 -15.76 -9.17
N THR A 84 -5.11 -16.97 -9.59
CA THR A 84 -4.24 -17.78 -10.45
C THR A 84 -4.16 -17.14 -11.84
N ASP A 85 -2.96 -17.07 -12.42
CA ASP A 85 -2.81 -16.64 -13.81
C ASP A 85 -3.40 -17.70 -14.75
N LYS A 86 -4.39 -17.30 -15.56
CA LYS A 86 -5.06 -18.21 -16.51
C LYS A 86 -4.13 -18.70 -17.62
N ASN A 87 -3.07 -17.96 -17.92
CA ASN A 87 -2.11 -18.32 -18.95
C ASN A 87 -0.98 -19.20 -18.41
N ASN A 88 -0.74 -19.19 -17.11
CA ASN A 88 0.25 -20.04 -16.45
C ASN A 88 -0.18 -20.35 -15.01
N SER A 89 -0.68 -21.57 -14.79
CA SER A 89 -1.20 -21.98 -13.49
C SER A 89 -0.16 -21.98 -12.37
N GLU A 90 1.14 -21.91 -12.67
CA GLU A 90 2.20 -21.82 -11.67
C GLU A 90 2.44 -20.40 -11.16
N ASN A 91 1.72 -19.43 -11.72
CA ASN A 91 1.81 -18.03 -11.35
C ASN A 91 0.52 -17.54 -10.66
N LEU A 92 0.71 -16.54 -9.81
CA LEU A 92 -0.32 -15.77 -9.15
C LEU A 92 -0.26 -14.32 -9.63
N ILE A 93 -1.43 -13.69 -9.74
CA ILE A 93 -1.61 -12.28 -9.99
C ILE A 93 -2.17 -11.67 -8.70
N ALA A 94 -1.46 -10.70 -8.14
CA ALA A 94 -1.92 -9.89 -7.04
C ALA A 94 -2.44 -8.55 -7.58
N TYR A 95 -3.75 -8.34 -7.44
CA TYR A 95 -4.40 -7.07 -7.72
C TYR A 95 -4.43 -6.24 -6.44
N LEU A 96 -3.82 -5.06 -6.49
CA LEU A 96 -3.82 -4.08 -5.41
C LEU A 96 -4.61 -2.87 -5.90
N ASN A 97 -5.81 -2.68 -5.38
CA ASN A 97 -6.69 -1.58 -5.75
C ASN A 97 -6.66 -0.51 -4.66
N GLY A 98 -6.15 0.67 -4.97
CA GLY A 98 -6.14 1.81 -4.06
C GLY A 98 -7.55 2.37 -3.84
N ALA A 99 -7.82 2.88 -2.65
CA ALA A 99 -9.04 3.64 -2.35
C ALA A 99 -9.10 4.94 -3.18
N SER A 100 -10.20 5.69 -3.07
CA SER A 100 -10.38 6.94 -3.81
C SER A 100 -9.56 8.12 -3.27
N THR A 101 -9.05 8.03 -2.05
CA THR A 101 -8.36 9.13 -1.37
C THR A 101 -7.10 8.67 -0.66
N ALA A 102 -6.12 9.57 -0.57
CA ALA A 102 -4.91 9.38 0.22
C ALA A 102 -4.86 10.37 1.38
N LYS A 103 -4.37 9.89 2.51
CA LYS A 103 -3.96 10.70 3.65
C LYS A 103 -2.55 11.20 3.45
N ILE A 104 -2.36 12.51 3.61
CA ILE A 104 -1.03 13.13 3.61
C ILE A 104 -0.35 12.85 4.96
N ILE A 105 0.84 12.24 4.91
CA ILE A 105 1.66 11.99 6.11
C ILE A 105 2.77 13.04 6.23
N GLU A 106 3.45 13.35 5.12
CA GLU A 106 4.58 14.28 5.12
C GLU A 106 4.68 15.04 3.80
N ASN A 107 4.72 16.37 3.88
CA ASN A 107 5.13 17.31 2.81
C ASN A 107 4.45 17.15 1.43
N ALA A 108 3.28 16.51 1.34
CA ALA A 108 2.50 16.41 0.10
C ALA A 108 1.29 17.36 0.11
N THR A 109 0.95 17.89 -1.07
CA THR A 109 -0.19 18.79 -1.28
C THR A 109 -1.43 18.07 -1.80
N GLY A 110 -1.30 16.79 -2.15
CA GLY A 110 -2.32 15.92 -2.70
C GLY A 110 -1.69 14.64 -3.26
N TYR A 111 -2.49 13.59 -3.39
CA TYR A 111 -2.09 12.34 -4.04
C TYR A 111 -3.33 11.56 -4.44
N THR A 112 -3.34 11.04 -5.67
CA THR A 112 -4.37 10.10 -6.14
C THR A 112 -3.83 8.68 -5.96
N PRO A 113 -4.48 7.82 -5.15
CA PRO A 113 -4.04 6.44 -4.99
C PRO A 113 -3.92 5.69 -6.31
N ASP A 114 -2.84 4.94 -6.47
CA ASP A 114 -2.60 4.10 -7.64
C ASP A 114 -3.12 2.67 -7.44
N ASN A 115 -3.41 2.00 -8.55
CA ASN A 115 -3.63 0.56 -8.56
C ASN A 115 -2.38 -0.15 -9.07
N PHE A 116 -2.22 -1.42 -8.69
CA PHE A 116 -1.08 -2.22 -9.12
C PHE A 116 -1.51 -3.64 -9.48
N VAL A 117 -0.83 -4.20 -10.48
CA VAL A 117 -0.94 -5.60 -10.86
C VAL A 117 0.44 -6.23 -10.75
N LEU A 118 0.60 -7.12 -9.78
CA LEU A 118 1.86 -7.75 -9.44
C LEU A 118 1.77 -9.24 -9.76
N TYR A 119 2.84 -9.82 -10.28
CA TYR A 119 2.90 -11.22 -10.68
C TYR A 119 3.94 -11.94 -9.84
N TYR A 120 3.56 -13.11 -9.34
CA TYR A 120 4.42 -13.97 -8.54
C TYR A 120 4.35 -15.41 -9.02
N THR A 121 5.35 -16.21 -8.69
CA THR A 121 5.21 -17.67 -8.71
C THR A 121 4.31 -18.09 -7.54
N LYS A 122 3.70 -19.27 -7.61
CA LYS A 122 2.99 -19.88 -6.47
C LYS A 122 3.86 -20.07 -5.22
N SER A 123 5.18 -20.17 -5.41
CA SER A 123 6.16 -20.22 -4.31
C SER A 123 6.48 -18.85 -3.70
N GLY A 124 5.86 -17.76 -4.18
CA GLY A 124 6.01 -16.41 -3.63
C GLY A 124 7.13 -15.57 -4.26
N ASN A 125 7.78 -16.02 -5.35
CA ASN A 125 8.82 -15.22 -6.00
C ASN A 125 8.21 -14.19 -6.93
N PHE A 126 8.59 -12.92 -6.80
CA PHE A 126 8.16 -11.87 -7.72
C PHE A 126 8.67 -12.10 -9.15
N ILE A 127 7.79 -11.91 -10.13
CA ILE A 127 8.07 -12.09 -11.57
C ILE A 127 8.14 -10.71 -12.26
N LYS A 128 7.10 -9.90 -12.09
CA LYS A 128 6.95 -8.57 -12.71
C LYS A 128 5.80 -7.81 -12.06
N GLY A 129 5.77 -6.49 -12.24
CA GLY A 129 4.67 -5.67 -11.75
C GLY A 129 4.41 -4.47 -12.66
N PHE A 130 3.21 -3.94 -12.56
CA PHE A 130 2.73 -2.82 -13.35
C PHE A 130 1.90 -1.89 -12.46
N GLN A 131 2.15 -0.59 -12.56
CA GLN A 131 1.29 0.44 -11.98
C GLN A 131 0.21 0.75 -13.00
N ALA A 132 -1.03 0.73 -12.53
CA ALA A 132 -2.23 1.06 -13.28
C ALA A 132 -2.81 2.32 -12.63
N ASP A 133 -2.68 3.47 -13.30
CA ASP A 133 -3.26 4.71 -12.81
C ASP A 133 -4.77 4.52 -12.63
N HIS A 134 -5.29 5.03 -11.50
CA HIS A 134 -6.70 5.00 -11.12
C HIS A 134 -7.63 5.48 -12.25
N ASN A 135 -7.16 6.41 -13.09
CA ASN A 135 -7.91 6.95 -14.22
C ASN A 135 -7.69 6.21 -15.54
N GLU A 136 -6.69 5.32 -15.62
CA GLU A 136 -6.33 4.65 -16.87
C GLU A 136 -7.05 3.34 -17.13
N MET A 137 -7.67 2.73 -16.11
CA MET A 137 -8.55 1.57 -16.32
C MET A 137 -9.78 1.88 -17.20
N ALA A 138 -10.06 3.16 -17.48
CA ALA A 138 -11.13 3.62 -18.36
C ALA A 138 -10.68 3.94 -19.80
N LYS A 139 -9.38 3.90 -20.11
CA LYS A 139 -8.85 4.26 -21.44
C LYS A 139 -8.61 3.02 -22.30
N SER A 140 -8.70 3.18 -23.62
CA SER A 140 -8.53 2.09 -24.61
C SER A 140 -7.10 1.58 -24.75
N GLU A 141 -6.13 2.39 -24.33
CA GLU A 141 -4.70 2.06 -24.31
C GLU A 141 -4.18 2.43 -22.91
N VAL A 142 -3.84 1.43 -22.11
CA VAL A 142 -3.34 1.63 -20.75
C VAL A 142 -1.82 1.65 -20.81
N GLU A 143 -1.21 2.79 -20.48
CA GLU A 143 0.25 2.91 -20.40
C GLU A 143 0.72 2.54 -18.99
N TYR A 144 1.01 1.27 -18.79
CA TYR A 144 1.48 0.78 -17.50
C TYR A 144 2.95 1.13 -17.25
N ALA A 145 3.26 1.81 -16.13
CA ALA A 145 4.64 1.93 -15.66
C ALA A 145 5.10 0.60 -15.05
N LYS A 146 6.33 0.17 -15.38
CA LYS A 146 6.91 -1.05 -14.80
C LYS A 146 7.23 -0.85 -13.33
N VAL A 147 6.80 -1.80 -12.50
CA VAL A 147 7.06 -1.85 -11.07
C VAL A 147 8.10 -2.93 -10.79
N TYR A 148 9.07 -2.59 -9.95
CA TYR A 148 10.14 -3.47 -9.52
C TYR A 148 10.02 -3.75 -8.02
N MET A 149 10.24 -4.99 -7.62
CA MET A 149 10.33 -5.34 -6.21
C MET A 149 11.65 -4.81 -5.63
N THR A 150 11.56 -4.20 -4.46
CA THR A 150 12.71 -3.79 -3.66
C THR A 150 13.08 -4.95 -2.73
N PRO A 151 14.25 -5.59 -2.87
CA PRO A 151 14.59 -6.77 -2.08
C PRO A 151 14.65 -6.50 -0.58
N SER A 152 14.09 -7.42 0.20
CA SER A 152 14.11 -7.40 1.66
C SER A 152 14.25 -8.84 2.18
N SER A 153 15.41 -9.46 2.00
CA SER A 153 15.61 -10.89 2.28
C SER A 153 16.00 -11.21 3.73
N THR A 154 16.23 -10.18 4.55
CA THR A 154 16.66 -10.34 5.96
C THR A 154 15.83 -9.45 6.87
N ALA A 155 15.65 -9.85 8.13
CA ALA A 155 14.94 -9.04 9.12
C ALA A 155 15.52 -7.62 9.25
N GLU A 156 16.85 -7.46 9.19
CA GLU A 156 17.49 -6.14 9.24
C GLU A 156 17.10 -5.27 8.03
N GLN A 157 17.14 -5.82 6.81
CA GLN A 157 16.70 -5.10 5.61
C GLN A 157 15.23 -4.70 5.70
N LEU A 158 14.34 -5.60 6.14
CA LEU A 158 12.93 -5.26 6.35
C LEU A 158 12.78 -4.10 7.34
N ARG A 159 13.41 -4.17 8.51
CA ARG A 159 13.33 -3.11 9.53
C ARG A 159 13.84 -1.77 8.99
N ASN A 160 14.92 -1.78 8.23
CA ASN A 160 15.48 -0.56 7.64
C ASN A 160 14.53 0.04 6.60
N LEU A 161 13.91 -0.79 5.74
CA LEU A 161 12.91 -0.32 4.79
C LEU A 161 11.65 0.20 5.49
N ILE A 162 11.11 -0.50 6.49
CA ILE A 162 9.93 -0.04 7.25
C ILE A 162 10.15 1.37 7.83
N ARG A 163 11.35 1.65 8.36
CA ARG A 163 11.70 2.97 8.94
C ARG A 163 11.71 4.11 7.92
N LEU A 164 11.78 3.83 6.62
CA LEU A 164 11.64 4.85 5.59
C LEU A 164 10.19 5.34 5.45
N TYR A 165 9.21 4.53 5.88
CA TYR A 165 7.79 4.82 5.72
C TYR A 165 7.06 5.02 7.03
N TYR A 166 7.53 4.45 8.15
CA TYR A 166 6.83 4.47 9.43
C TYR A 166 7.73 5.00 10.55
N LYS A 167 7.17 5.92 11.35
CA LYS A 167 7.74 6.41 12.61
C LYS A 167 7.27 5.50 13.74
N SER A 168 8.01 5.44 14.85
CA SER A 168 7.66 4.59 16.01
C SER A 168 6.32 4.92 16.64
N THR A 169 5.80 6.13 16.41
CA THR A 169 4.49 6.59 16.85
C THR A 169 3.34 6.19 15.93
N ASP A 170 3.63 5.66 14.74
CA ASP A 170 2.59 5.20 13.82
C ASP A 170 1.93 3.91 14.34
N PRO A 171 0.59 3.79 14.31
CA PRO A 171 -0.12 2.63 14.85
C PRO A 171 0.37 1.28 14.31
N LEU A 172 0.71 1.21 13.01
CA LEU A 172 1.14 -0.03 12.34
C LEU A 172 2.63 -0.35 12.53
N TYR A 173 3.45 0.59 13.03
CA TYR A 173 4.89 0.41 13.12
C TYR A 173 5.28 -0.82 13.96
N ARG A 174 4.63 -0.99 15.11
CA ARG A 174 4.90 -2.13 16.00
C ARG A 174 4.63 -3.46 15.31
N ASP A 175 3.50 -3.59 14.63
CA ASP A 175 3.10 -4.83 13.97
C ASP A 175 4.04 -5.17 12.81
N LEU A 176 4.51 -4.16 12.05
CA LEU A 176 5.52 -4.33 11.01
C LEU A 176 6.88 -4.78 11.57
N MET A 177 7.28 -4.25 12.73
CA MET A 177 8.52 -4.68 13.38
C MET A 177 8.44 -6.12 13.91
N VAL A 178 7.26 -6.53 14.39
CA VAL A 178 6.99 -7.92 14.78
C VAL A 178 7.01 -8.84 13.55
N TYR A 179 6.42 -8.41 12.43
CA TYR A 179 6.50 -9.13 11.17
C TYR A 179 7.95 -9.34 10.73
N ALA A 180 8.76 -8.28 10.74
CA ALA A 180 10.17 -8.37 10.35
C ALA A 180 11.00 -9.33 11.22
N ALA A 181 10.66 -9.48 12.51
CA ALA A 181 11.34 -10.40 13.41
C ALA A 181 11.10 -11.89 13.09
N GLN A 182 10.14 -12.22 12.22
CA GLN A 182 9.93 -13.60 11.76
C GLN A 182 11.05 -14.10 10.82
N TYR A 183 11.91 -13.18 10.37
CA TYR A 183 13.02 -13.44 9.45
C TYR A 183 14.40 -13.33 10.13
N ASP A 184 14.45 -13.32 11.47
CA ASP A 184 15.69 -13.38 12.26
C ASP A 184 16.30 -14.79 12.28
#